data_AF-A0AAW9FVE9-F1
#
_entry.id   AF-A0AAW9FVE9-F1
#
_cell.length_a   1.000
_cell.length_b   1.000
_cell.length_c   1.000
_cell.angle_alpha   90.00
_cell.angle_beta   90.00
_cell.angle_gamma   90.00
#
_symmetry.space_group_name_H-M   'P 1'
#
loop_
_entity.id
_entity.type
_entity.pdbx_description
1 polymer ?
#
loop_
_entity_poly.entity_id
_entity_poly.type
_entity_poly.pdbx_seq_one_letter_code
_entity_poly.pdbx_strand_id
1 'polypeptide(L)'
;MRRTIIFILITLFTSNFKAQKTPIYREANVCGQEGMSDKAYFARGETEYLKILKDFEKKFKTINNGYSDYYRLYILPGGIKATDLFVSLIPKSIVSEENKKKKEYRVFGDERTLRLNFNLKTKKISNIYKGYILPDL
;
A
#
# COMPACT_ATOMS: atom_id res chain seq x y z
N MET A 1 9.61 -62.23 -35.55
CA MET A 1 10.39 -61.01 -35.24
C MET A 1 9.61 -60.20 -34.21
N ARG A 2 10.14 -60.08 -32.99
CA ARG A 2 9.44 -59.59 -31.79
C ARG A 2 9.61 -58.07 -31.68
N ARG A 3 8.49 -57.36 -31.54
CA ARG A 3 8.37 -55.90 -31.43
C ARG A 3 8.89 -55.40 -30.07
N THR A 4 9.68 -54.34 -30.06
CA THR A 4 9.82 -53.45 -28.89
C THR A 4 10.05 -52.02 -29.36
N ILE A 5 9.02 -51.18 -29.23
CA ILE A 5 9.11 -49.73 -29.43
C ILE A 5 9.42 -49.13 -28.04
N ILE A 6 10.53 -48.41 -27.92
CA ILE A 6 10.88 -47.69 -26.70
C ILE A 6 10.53 -46.21 -26.92
N PHE A 7 9.39 -45.79 -26.36
CA PHE A 7 9.04 -44.38 -26.17
C PHE A 7 9.72 -43.90 -24.88
N ILE A 8 10.74 -43.05 -24.98
CA ILE A 8 11.24 -42.30 -23.81
C ILE A 8 10.71 -40.88 -23.91
N LEU A 9 9.67 -40.66 -23.12
CA LEU A 9 9.01 -39.41 -22.83
C LEU A 9 9.95 -38.57 -21.95
N ILE A 10 10.72 -37.63 -22.52
CA ILE A 10 11.41 -36.62 -21.70
C ILE A 10 10.35 -35.60 -21.29
N THR A 11 9.79 -35.88 -20.12
CA THR A 11 8.92 -35.02 -19.34
C THR A 11 9.51 -33.63 -19.19
N LEU A 12 8.82 -32.65 -19.79
CA LEU A 12 8.44 -31.38 -19.20
C LEU A 12 9.49 -30.80 -18.24
N PHE A 13 10.36 -29.94 -18.77
CA PHE A 13 11.01 -28.92 -17.96
C PHE A 13 9.91 -28.21 -17.17
N THR A 14 9.92 -28.47 -15.86
CA THR A 14 9.02 -27.88 -14.89
C THR A 14 9.14 -26.39 -14.98
N SER A 15 8.17 -25.78 -15.66
CA SER A 15 7.88 -24.37 -15.56
C SER A 15 7.47 -24.10 -14.12
N ASN A 16 8.45 -23.88 -13.25
CA ASN A 16 8.29 -23.23 -11.96
C ASN A 16 7.92 -21.76 -12.20
N PHE A 17 6.78 -21.52 -12.87
CA PHE A 17 6.07 -20.27 -12.70
C PHE A 17 5.50 -20.32 -11.30
N LYS A 18 6.34 -20.01 -10.30
CA LYS A 18 5.82 -19.48 -9.05
C LYS A 18 4.99 -18.27 -9.47
N ALA A 19 3.68 -18.40 -9.42
CA ALA A 19 2.77 -17.28 -9.63
C ALA A 19 3.13 -16.24 -8.58
N GLN A 20 3.96 -15.26 -8.95
CA GLN A 20 4.36 -14.19 -8.07
C GLN A 20 3.11 -13.33 -7.89
N LYS A 21 2.44 -13.47 -6.75
CA LYS A 21 1.26 -12.68 -6.40
C LYS A 21 1.61 -11.21 -6.61
N THR A 22 0.95 -10.57 -7.58
CA THR A 22 1.20 -9.16 -7.89
C THR A 22 1.00 -8.36 -6.61
N PRO A 23 1.97 -7.54 -6.19
CA PRO A 23 1.82 -6.80 -4.95
C PRO A 23 0.63 -5.85 -5.10
N ILE A 24 -0.33 -5.96 -4.17
CA ILE A 24 -1.59 -5.18 -4.15
C ILE A 24 -1.27 -3.69 -3.94
N TYR A 25 -0.24 -3.43 -3.14
CA TYR A 25 0.23 -2.08 -2.85
C TYR A 25 1.47 -1.72 -3.67
N ARG A 26 1.61 -0.44 -3.98
CA ARG A 26 2.84 0.16 -4.50
C ARG A 26 3.34 1.23 -3.55
N GLU A 27 4.64 1.47 -3.60
CA GLU A 27 5.25 2.65 -3.00
C GLU A 27 4.57 3.92 -3.55
N ALA A 28 4.37 4.87 -2.64
CA ALA A 28 3.96 6.23 -2.93
C ALA A 28 4.92 7.21 -2.25
N ASN A 29 5.51 8.11 -3.02
CA ASN A 29 6.21 9.27 -2.49
C ASN A 29 5.47 10.53 -2.96
N VAL A 30 4.81 11.21 -2.03
CA VAL A 30 3.98 12.37 -2.33
C VAL A 30 4.48 13.54 -1.51
N CYS A 31 4.90 14.62 -2.17
CA CYS A 31 5.44 15.81 -1.50
C CYS A 31 6.61 15.52 -0.53
N GLY A 32 7.43 14.51 -0.84
CA GLY A 32 8.57 14.08 -0.01
C GLY A 32 8.17 13.13 1.13
N GLN A 33 6.89 12.81 1.29
CA GLN A 33 6.39 11.87 2.27
C GLN A 33 6.33 10.45 1.69
N GLU A 34 7.05 9.53 2.32
CA GLU A 34 7.11 8.12 1.94
C GLU A 34 5.90 7.34 2.48
N GLY A 35 5.45 6.37 1.70
CA GLY A 35 4.35 5.49 2.08
C GLY A 35 3.99 4.49 1.00
N MET A 36 2.77 3.98 1.12
CA MET A 36 2.20 2.97 0.24
C MET A 36 0.75 3.30 -0.07
N SER A 37 0.27 2.80 -1.20
CA SER A 37 -1.13 2.85 -1.59
C SER A 37 -1.47 1.66 -2.46
N ASP A 38 -2.74 1.26 -2.45
CA ASP A 38 -3.26 0.23 -3.35
C ASP A 38 -3.06 0.68 -4.82
N LYS A 39 -2.58 -0.24 -5.65
CA LYS A 39 -2.36 -0.01 -7.09
C LYS A 39 -3.65 0.24 -7.85
N ALA A 40 -4.76 -0.37 -7.42
CA ALA A 40 -6.06 -0.24 -8.08
C ALA A 40 -6.56 1.21 -8.10
N TYR A 41 -6.18 2.03 -7.11
CA TYR A 41 -6.58 3.45 -7.08
C TYR A 41 -5.88 4.27 -8.16
N PHE A 42 -4.60 4.01 -8.41
CA PHE A 42 -3.88 4.64 -9.52
C PHE A 42 -4.43 4.19 -10.88
N ALA A 43 -4.72 2.90 -11.03
CA ALA A 43 -5.25 2.35 -12.29
C ALA A 43 -6.62 2.93 -12.68
N ARG A 44 -7.40 3.44 -11.71
CA ARG A 44 -8.73 4.02 -11.94
C ARG A 44 -8.71 5.50 -12.31
N GLY A 45 -7.62 6.21 -12.03
CA GLY A 45 -7.50 7.66 -12.24
C GLY A 45 -6.28 8.24 -11.52
N GLU A 46 -5.10 8.02 -12.08
CA GLU A 46 -3.81 8.38 -11.46
C GLU A 46 -3.71 9.89 -11.19
N THR A 47 -4.11 10.73 -12.13
CA THR A 47 -4.03 12.20 -12.00
C THR A 47 -4.91 12.71 -10.86
N GLU A 48 -6.18 12.28 -10.81
CA GLU A 48 -7.12 12.66 -9.76
C GLU A 48 -6.67 12.12 -8.40
N TYR A 49 -6.20 10.88 -8.36
CA TYR A 49 -5.75 10.27 -7.12
C TYR A 49 -4.48 10.95 -6.58
N LEU A 50 -3.49 11.23 -7.43
CA LEU A 50 -2.31 12.00 -7.04
C LEU A 50 -2.66 13.41 -6.56
N LYS A 51 -3.68 14.05 -7.15
CA LYS A 51 -4.18 15.34 -6.67
C LYS A 51 -4.76 15.22 -5.26
N ILE A 52 -5.56 14.19 -4.98
CA ILE A 52 -6.08 13.91 -3.63
C ILE A 52 -4.94 13.75 -2.62
N LEU A 53 -3.92 12.93 -2.93
CA LEU A 53 -2.79 12.71 -2.04
C LEU A 53 -1.97 13.99 -1.81
N LYS A 54 -1.74 14.79 -2.86
CA LYS A 54 -1.04 16.08 -2.75
C LYS A 54 -1.80 17.10 -1.91
N ASP A 55 -3.12 17.20 -2.10
CA ASP A 55 -3.98 18.08 -1.29
C ASP A 55 -3.91 17.68 0.19
N PHE A 56 -3.99 16.37 0.47
CA PHE A 56 -3.85 15.83 1.81
C PHE A 56 -2.49 16.19 2.42
N GLU A 57 -1.37 15.81 1.80
CA GLU A 57 -0.03 15.98 2.39
C GLU A 57 0.33 17.45 2.58
N LYS A 58 -0.06 18.34 1.65
CA LYS A 58 0.12 19.80 1.84
C LYS A 58 -0.58 20.31 3.09
N LYS A 59 -1.81 19.84 3.33
CA LYS A 59 -2.58 20.25 4.51
C LYS A 59 -2.06 19.58 5.78
N PHE A 60 -1.72 18.30 5.72
CA PHE A 60 -1.27 17.54 6.87
C PHE A 60 0.11 17.97 7.36
N LYS A 61 0.98 18.47 6.48
CA LYS A 61 2.30 19.01 6.83
C LYS A 61 2.26 20.10 7.91
N THR A 62 1.15 20.83 8.05
CA THR A 62 1.01 21.88 9.09
C THR A 62 0.66 21.32 10.47
N ILE A 63 0.35 20.02 10.58
CA ILE A 63 -0.05 19.34 11.82
C ILE A 63 1.13 18.48 12.30
N ASN A 64 1.71 18.82 13.46
CA ASN A 64 2.85 18.11 14.06
C ASN A 64 3.99 17.82 13.06
N ASN A 65 4.39 18.85 12.30
CA ASN A 65 5.38 18.76 11.22
C ASN A 65 5.08 17.64 10.19
N GLY A 66 3.81 17.31 10.00
CA GLY A 66 3.34 16.25 9.13
C GLY A 66 3.74 14.85 9.55
N TYR A 67 4.09 14.58 10.82
CA TYR A 67 4.48 13.22 11.26
C TYR A 67 5.55 12.61 10.33
N SER A 68 6.66 13.32 10.14
CA SER A 68 7.74 12.96 9.21
C SER A 68 8.48 11.67 9.61
N ASP A 69 8.39 11.29 10.88
CA ASP A 69 8.88 10.05 11.47
C ASP A 69 7.92 8.85 11.26
N TYR A 70 6.86 9.03 10.47
CA TYR A 70 5.91 7.97 10.10
C TYR A 70 5.91 7.76 8.58
N TYR A 71 5.74 6.51 8.15
CA TYR A 71 5.30 6.17 6.80
C TYR A 71 3.79 6.38 6.67
N ARG A 72 3.30 6.49 5.44
CA ARG A 72 1.87 6.53 5.12
C ARG A 72 1.37 5.21 4.55
N LEU A 73 0.15 4.85 4.88
CA LEU A 73 -0.66 3.94 4.09
C LEU A 73 -1.93 4.67 3.67
N TYR A 74 -2.05 4.98 2.39
CA TYR A 74 -3.21 5.65 1.82
C TYR A 74 -4.22 4.61 1.32
N ILE A 75 -5.45 4.70 1.82
CA ILE A 75 -6.57 3.86 1.44
C ILE A 75 -7.73 4.75 1.00
N LEU A 76 -8.32 4.42 -0.15
CA LEU A 76 -9.43 5.18 -0.73
C LEU A 76 -10.63 4.24 -0.95
N PRO A 77 -11.42 3.95 0.12
CA PRO A 77 -12.55 3.03 0.03
C PRO A 77 -13.58 3.53 -0.98
N GLY A 78 -14.00 2.67 -1.91
CA GLY A 78 -14.90 3.07 -2.99
C GLY A 78 -14.21 3.78 -4.17
N GLY A 79 -12.89 3.92 -4.15
CA GLY A 79 -12.11 4.52 -5.24
C GLY A 79 -12.46 5.99 -5.48
N ILE A 80 -12.65 6.39 -6.74
CA ILE A 80 -12.91 7.81 -7.10
C ILE A 80 -14.20 8.36 -6.49
N LYS A 81 -15.17 7.50 -6.18
CA LYS A 81 -16.44 7.89 -5.51
C LYS A 81 -16.31 7.97 -3.99
N ALA A 82 -15.12 7.77 -3.42
CA ALA A 82 -14.88 7.88 -1.99
C ALA A 82 -15.27 9.26 -1.47
N THR A 83 -15.76 9.31 -0.23
CA THR A 83 -15.98 10.56 0.50
C THR A 83 -14.74 11.01 1.26
N ASP A 84 -13.91 10.04 1.67
CA ASP A 84 -12.77 10.25 2.54
C ASP A 84 -11.56 9.44 2.06
N LEU A 85 -10.38 10.03 2.18
CA LEU A 85 -9.10 9.33 2.14
C LEU A 85 -8.76 8.87 3.56
N PHE A 86 -8.55 7.58 3.73
CA PHE A 86 -8.12 6.98 4.99
C PHE A 86 -6.61 6.87 4.99
N VAL A 87 -5.98 7.34 6.05
CA VAL A 87 -4.52 7.36 6.16
C VAL A 87 -4.12 6.67 7.45
N SER A 88 -3.32 5.62 7.35
CA SER A 88 -2.60 5.09 8.50
C SER A 88 -1.21 5.69 8.57
N LEU A 89 -0.81 6.13 9.75
CA LEU A 89 0.52 6.62 10.07
C LEU A 89 1.25 5.48 10.78
N ILE A 90 2.32 4.99 10.16
CA ILE A 90 3.08 3.83 10.66
C ILE A 90 4.45 4.33 11.12
N PRO A 91 4.77 4.30 12.42
CA PRO A 91 6.04 4.84 12.89
C PRO A 91 7.22 4.15 12.19
N LYS A 92 8.19 4.91 11.69
CA LYS A 92 9.36 4.34 10.98
C LYS A 92 10.19 3.42 11.88
N SER A 93 10.10 3.61 13.20
CA SER A 93 10.78 2.82 14.23
C SER A 93 10.26 1.40 14.38
N ILE A 94 9.03 1.11 13.91
CA ILE A 94 8.40 -0.20 14.09
C ILE A 94 8.51 -1.09 12.85
N VAL A 95 8.91 -0.50 11.71
CA VAL A 95 9.13 -1.22 10.46
C VAL A 95 10.52 -1.83 10.48
N SER A 96 10.63 -3.14 10.21
CA SER A 96 11.93 -3.83 10.15
C SER A 96 12.78 -3.32 8.97
N GLU A 97 14.10 -3.40 9.09
CA GLU A 97 15.02 -3.00 8.00
C GLU A 97 14.80 -3.81 6.72
N GLU A 98 14.43 -5.09 6.84
CA GLU A 98 14.05 -5.92 5.68
C GLU A 98 12.84 -5.36 4.95
N ASN A 99 11.81 -4.97 5.71
CA ASN A 99 10.59 -4.39 5.17
C ASN A 99 10.82 -3.01 4.56
N LYS A 100 11.68 -2.18 5.17
CA LYS A 100 12.12 -0.90 4.59
C LYS A 100 12.80 -1.10 3.23
N LYS A 101 13.71 -2.10 3.11
CA LYS A 101 14.37 -2.45 1.84
C LYS A 101 13.38 -2.90 0.76
N LYS A 102 12.34 -3.63 1.16
CA LYS A 102 11.27 -4.09 0.26
C LYS A 102 10.20 -3.03 -0.02
N LYS A 103 10.25 -1.88 0.69
CA LYS A 103 9.23 -0.83 0.69
C LYS A 103 7.83 -1.34 1.05
N GLU A 104 7.79 -2.33 1.94
CA GLU A 104 6.58 -2.87 2.55
C GLU A 104 6.50 -2.33 3.98
N TYR A 105 5.87 -1.18 4.15
CA TYR A 105 5.82 -0.49 5.44
C TYR A 105 4.69 -0.97 6.35
N ARG A 106 3.77 -1.84 5.87
CA ARG A 106 2.66 -2.30 6.70
C ARG A 106 3.17 -3.17 7.85
N VAL A 107 2.75 -2.82 9.06
CA VAL A 107 2.94 -3.62 10.27
C VAL A 107 1.56 -3.98 10.80
N PHE A 108 1.22 -5.26 10.76
CA PHE A 108 -0.12 -5.73 11.11
C PHE A 108 -0.29 -5.81 12.63
N GLY A 109 -1.44 -5.35 13.13
CA GLY A 109 -1.80 -5.45 14.54
C GLY A 109 -1.02 -4.55 15.53
N ASP A 110 -0.08 -3.73 15.08
CA ASP A 110 0.73 -2.88 15.97
C ASP A 110 -0.07 -1.65 16.44
N GLU A 111 -0.26 -1.54 17.76
CA GLU A 111 -1.05 -0.50 18.43
C GLU A 111 -0.46 0.92 18.34
N ARG A 112 0.81 1.04 17.94
CA ARG A 112 1.47 2.34 17.72
C ARG A 112 1.07 2.97 16.39
N THR A 113 0.38 2.22 15.54
CA THR A 113 -0.18 2.75 14.30
C THR A 113 -1.29 3.74 14.63
N LEU A 114 -1.23 4.92 14.02
CA LEU A 114 -2.27 5.93 14.14
C LEU A 114 -3.08 5.98 12.85
N ARG A 115 -4.29 6.53 12.94
CA ARG A 115 -5.19 6.71 11.81
C ARG A 115 -5.85 8.08 11.84
N LEU A 116 -6.20 8.54 10.65
CA LEU A 116 -7.01 9.72 10.42
C LEU A 116 -7.73 9.58 9.08
N ASN A 117 -8.76 10.39 8.92
CA ASN A 117 -9.53 10.51 7.69
C ASN A 117 -9.39 11.94 7.15
N PHE A 118 -9.25 12.07 5.84
CA PHE A 118 -9.28 13.33 5.12
C PHE A 118 -10.51 13.39 4.23
N ASN A 119 -11.45 14.26 4.60
CA ASN A 119 -12.68 14.43 3.85
C ASN A 119 -12.41 15.12 2.51
N LEU A 120 -12.77 14.46 1.41
CA LEU A 120 -12.39 14.93 0.08
C LEU A 120 -13.19 16.15 -0.38
N LYS A 121 -14.40 16.33 0.15
CA LYS A 121 -15.28 17.47 -0.16
C LYS A 121 -14.92 18.69 0.68
N THR A 122 -14.89 18.55 2.00
CA THR A 122 -14.65 19.69 2.92
C THR A 122 -13.17 19.95 3.16
N LYS A 123 -12.29 19.06 2.68
CA LYS A 123 -10.84 19.08 2.92
C LYS A 123 -10.49 19.13 4.41
N LYS A 124 -11.35 18.60 5.29
CA LYS A 124 -11.11 18.57 6.75
C LYS A 124 -10.36 17.28 7.10
N ILE A 125 -9.44 17.39 8.04
CA ILE A 125 -8.72 16.25 8.63
C ILE A 125 -9.40 15.94 9.95
N SER A 126 -9.73 14.67 10.19
CA SER A 126 -10.29 14.22 11.45
C SER A 126 -9.27 14.33 12.58
N ASN A 127 -9.72 14.17 13.82
CA ASN A 127 -8.80 13.87 14.91
C ASN A 127 -8.02 12.59 14.61
N ILE A 128 -6.78 12.55 15.08
CA ILE A 128 -5.92 11.38 14.98
C ILE A 128 -6.28 10.41 16.11
N TYR A 129 -6.41 9.13 15.79
CA TYR A 129 -6.80 8.09 16.74
C TYR A 129 -5.94 6.84 16.58
N LYS A 130 -5.88 6.00 17.62
CA LYS A 130 -5.19 4.70 17.55
C LYS A 130 -5.90 3.78 16.56
N GLY A 131 -5.13 3.04 15.77
CA GLY A 131 -5.67 2.04 14.86
C GLY A 131 -4.68 0.89 14.64
N TYR A 132 -5.06 -0.06 13.80
CA TYR A 132 -4.21 -1.21 13.46
C TYR A 132 -4.47 -1.62 12.01
N ILE A 133 -3.41 -1.93 11.28
CA ILE A 133 -3.52 -2.47 9.93
C ILE A 133 -3.89 -3.95 10.06
N LEU A 134 -4.94 -4.35 9.34
CA LEU A 134 -5.34 -5.73 9.24
C LEU A 134 -4.66 -6.37 8.01
N PRO A 135 -4.34 -7.68 8.07
CA PRO A 135 -3.92 -8.41 6.89
C PRO A 135 -4.95 -8.32 5.77
N ASP A 136 -4.48 -8.38 4.52
CA ASP A 136 -5.35 -8.51 3.37
C ASP A 136 -6.10 -9.87 3.48
N LEU A 137 -7.43 -9.85 3.28
CA LEU A 137 -8.26 -11.06 3.25
C LEU A 137 -7.98 -11.92 2.01
#